data_AF-A0A136LB47-F1
#
_entry.id   AF-A0A136LB47-F1
#
_cell.length_a   1.000
_cell.length_b   1.000
_cell.length_c   1.000
_cell.angle_alpha   90.00
_cell.angle_beta   90.00
_cell.angle_gamma   90.00
#
_symmetry.space_group_name_H-M   'P 1'
#
loop_
_entity.id
_entity.type
_entity.pdbx_description
1 polymer ?
#
loop_
_entity_poly.entity_id
_entity_poly.type
_entity_poly.pdbx_seq_one_letter_code
_entity_poly.pdbx_strand_id
1 'polypeptide(L)'
;MRRFTSNLATMHTAEDTPYVRFRHLTPGALGFVDLVALGVASSESEKDQAEAYEAVRRRATLTSQFHRVADLSEHELAQFGVESYDAVRALAWIEIGRRMERATRSGDPVITGPADAAEFLRSKLRLEKKEQFVVVLLDAKGQVMHHSVVHIGTLTMSVG
;
A
#
# COMPACT_ATOMS: atom_id res chain seq x y z
N MET A 1 -6.94 -23.12 11.78
CA MET A 1 -6.57 -23.39 10.37
C MET A 1 -7.82 -23.22 9.51
N ARG A 2 -8.13 -21.99 9.06
CA ARG A 2 -9.20 -21.72 8.10
C ARG A 2 -8.56 -21.22 6.82
N ARG A 3 -8.66 -22.02 5.77
CA ARG A 3 -8.19 -21.69 4.43
C ARG A 3 -9.06 -20.56 3.89
N PHE A 4 -8.47 -19.38 3.68
CA PHE A 4 -8.99 -18.39 2.75
C PHE A 4 -8.68 -18.89 1.33
N THR A 5 -9.54 -19.75 0.79
CA THR A 5 -9.53 -20.03 -0.64
C THR A 5 -10.20 -18.87 -1.35
N SER A 6 -9.35 -18.07 -1.98
CA SER A 6 -9.63 -17.19 -3.11
C SER A 6 -10.64 -17.80 -4.07
N ASN A 7 -11.78 -17.15 -4.21
CA ASN A 7 -12.65 -17.29 -5.38
C ASN A 7 -13.43 -15.98 -5.58
N LEU A 8 -12.75 -14.96 -6.10
CA LEU A 8 -13.40 -13.81 -6.75
C LEU A 8 -13.41 -14.11 -8.25
N ALA A 9 -14.23 -15.10 -8.61
CA ALA A 9 -14.69 -15.25 -9.97
C ALA A 9 -15.57 -14.03 -10.28
N THR A 10 -15.07 -13.23 -11.22
CA THR A 10 -15.76 -12.30 -12.11
C THR A 10 -17.29 -12.29 -11.97
N MET A 11 -17.85 -11.32 -11.24
CA MET A 11 -19.25 -10.93 -11.40
C MET A 11 -19.31 -9.66 -12.25
N HIS A 12 -19.27 -9.84 -13.57
CA HIS A 12 -19.69 -8.78 -14.50
C HIS A 12 -21.22 -8.69 -14.49
N THR A 13 -21.76 -7.86 -13.61
CA THR A 13 -23.06 -7.19 -13.84
C THR A 13 -22.80 -5.70 -14.05
N ALA A 14 -23.72 -5.01 -14.71
CA ALA A 14 -23.70 -3.57 -14.99
C ALA A 14 -23.38 -2.67 -13.76
N GLU A 15 -23.54 -3.21 -12.55
CA GLU A 15 -23.22 -2.55 -11.28
C GLU A 15 -21.75 -2.67 -10.84
N ASP A 16 -20.91 -3.50 -11.47
CA ASP A 16 -19.52 -3.73 -11.06
C ASP A 16 -18.53 -2.78 -11.78
N THR A 17 -18.74 -1.47 -11.61
CA THR A 17 -17.79 -0.45 -12.11
C THR A 17 -16.64 -0.23 -11.12
N PRO A 18 -15.48 0.30 -11.56
CA PRO A 18 -14.42 0.71 -10.63
C PRO A 18 -14.93 1.62 -9.50
N TYR A 19 -15.86 2.53 -9.80
CA TYR A 19 -16.46 3.42 -8.82
C TYR A 19 -17.27 2.65 -7.77
N VAL A 20 -18.14 1.74 -8.22
CA VAL A 20 -18.93 0.92 -7.29
C VAL A 20 -18.03 0.02 -6.44
N ARG A 21 -16.98 -0.58 -7.03
CA ARG A 21 -15.96 -1.33 -6.26
C ARG A 21 -15.30 -0.45 -5.22
N PHE A 22 -14.86 0.75 -5.57
CA PHE A 22 -14.23 1.69 -4.64
C PHE A 22 -15.15 2.07 -3.47
N ARG A 23 -16.46 2.20 -3.72
CA ARG A 23 -17.46 2.54 -2.70
C ARG A 23 -17.74 1.40 -1.71
N HIS A 24 -17.64 0.15 -2.15
CA HIS A 24 -18.01 -1.02 -1.34
C HIS A 24 -16.81 -1.79 -0.78
N LEU A 25 -15.63 -1.61 -1.36
CA LEU A 25 -14.38 -2.25 -0.97
C LEU A 25 -13.41 -1.23 -0.37
N THR A 26 -12.31 -1.71 0.20
CA THR A 26 -11.22 -0.83 0.60
C THR A 26 -10.42 -0.41 -0.65
N PRO A 27 -9.78 0.79 -0.66
CA PRO A 27 -8.94 1.21 -1.78
C PRO A 27 -7.84 0.19 -2.15
N GLY A 28 -7.33 -0.56 -1.16
CA GLY A 28 -6.32 -1.60 -1.36
C GLY A 28 -6.84 -2.89 -2.01
N ALA A 29 -8.15 -3.06 -2.18
CA ALA A 29 -8.74 -4.19 -2.88
C ALA A 29 -8.82 -3.97 -4.41
N LEU A 30 -8.64 -2.74 -4.88
CA LEU A 30 -8.72 -2.39 -6.30
C LEU A 30 -7.37 -2.60 -6.99
N GLY A 31 -7.42 -3.07 -8.24
CA GLY A 31 -6.25 -3.19 -9.08
C GLY A 31 -5.81 -1.84 -9.66
N PHE A 32 -4.60 -1.79 -10.22
CA PHE A 32 -4.07 -0.59 -10.86
C PHE A 32 -5.01 -0.01 -11.94
N VAL A 33 -5.55 -0.87 -12.81
CA VAL A 33 -6.46 -0.46 -13.88
C VAL A 33 -7.71 0.19 -13.31
N ASP A 34 -8.27 -0.33 -12.21
CA ASP A 34 -9.45 0.25 -11.56
C ASP A 34 -9.15 1.65 -11.02
N LEU A 35 -8.01 1.79 -10.32
CA LEU A 35 -7.61 3.05 -9.70
C LEU A 35 -7.33 4.14 -10.75
N VAL A 36 -6.70 3.79 -11.87
CA VAL A 36 -6.45 4.76 -12.95
C VAL A 36 -7.73 5.07 -13.71
N ALA A 37 -8.59 4.08 -13.99
CA ALA A 37 -9.89 4.30 -14.62
C ALA A 37 -10.76 5.26 -13.81
N LEU A 38 -10.75 5.14 -12.48
CA LEU A 38 -11.40 6.09 -11.58
C LEU A 38 -10.88 7.51 -11.70
N GLY A 39 -9.58 7.67 -11.90
CA GLY A 39 -8.95 8.98 -12.05
C GLY A 39 -9.22 9.63 -13.41
N VAL A 40 -9.47 8.84 -14.46
CA VAL A 40 -9.71 9.32 -15.84
C VAL A 40 -11.19 9.56 -16.14
N ALA A 41 -12.08 8.81 -15.48
CA ALA A 41 -13.52 8.98 -15.68
C ALA A 41 -13.96 10.41 -15.32
N SER A 42 -14.76 11.01 -16.19
CA SER A 42 -15.24 12.39 -16.05
C SER A 42 -16.53 12.51 -15.21
N SER A 43 -17.18 11.38 -14.91
CA SER A 43 -18.48 11.30 -14.25
C SER A 43 -18.66 9.96 -13.53
N GLU A 44 -19.68 9.88 -12.66
CA GLU A 44 -20.10 8.62 -12.03
C GLU A 44 -20.99 7.76 -12.93
N SER A 45 -21.23 8.17 -14.18
CA SER A 45 -22.10 7.42 -15.08
C SER A 45 -21.47 6.09 -15.48
N GLU A 46 -22.26 5.02 -15.49
CA GLU A 46 -21.77 3.66 -15.80
C GLU A 46 -21.05 3.60 -17.15
N LYS A 47 -21.60 4.29 -18.16
CA LYS A 47 -21.03 4.38 -19.49
C LYS A 47 -19.61 4.97 -19.47
N ASP A 48 -19.43 6.11 -18.82
CA ASP A 48 -18.14 6.79 -18.74
C ASP A 48 -17.11 5.97 -17.94
N GLN A 49 -17.56 5.35 -16.83
CA GLN A 49 -16.72 4.46 -16.02
C GLN A 49 -16.25 3.22 -16.83
N ALA A 50 -17.14 2.62 -17.63
CA ALA A 50 -16.81 1.47 -18.47
C ALA A 50 -15.88 1.85 -19.62
N GLU A 51 -16.13 3.00 -20.27
CA GLU A 51 -15.28 3.53 -21.34
C GLU A 51 -13.87 3.84 -20.83
N ALA A 52 -13.75 4.52 -19.68
CA ALA A 52 -12.47 4.79 -19.03
C ALA A 52 -11.73 3.50 -18.67
N TYR A 53 -12.42 2.52 -18.07
CA TYR A 53 -11.82 1.24 -17.71
C TYR A 53 -11.25 0.49 -18.92
N GLU A 54 -12.03 0.35 -19.99
CA GLU A 54 -11.59 -0.32 -21.23
C GLU A 54 -10.43 0.41 -21.90
N ALA A 55 -10.48 1.75 -21.91
CA ALA A 55 -9.44 2.60 -22.46
C ALA A 55 -8.11 2.42 -21.71
N VAL A 56 -8.13 2.36 -20.37
CA VAL A 56 -6.96 2.13 -19.54
C VAL A 56 -6.46 0.69 -19.67
N ARG A 57 -7.36 -0.30 -19.61
CA ARG A 57 -7.01 -1.73 -19.70
C ARG A 57 -6.25 -2.04 -20.99
N ARG A 58 -6.74 -1.54 -22.12
CA ARG A 58 -6.11 -1.73 -23.44
C ARG A 58 -4.67 -1.20 -23.46
N ARG A 59 -4.42 -0.07 -22.82
CA ARG A 59 -3.09 0.54 -22.77
C ARG A 59 -2.17 -0.16 -21.77
N ALA A 60 -2.71 -0.57 -20.62
CA ALA A 60 -1.97 -1.35 -19.64
C ALA A 60 -1.49 -2.70 -20.22
N THR A 61 -2.27 -3.34 -21.10
CA THR A 61 -1.83 -4.56 -21.80
C THR A 61 -0.72 -4.31 -22.83
N LEU A 62 -0.62 -3.10 -23.38
CA LEU A 62 0.39 -2.75 -24.37
C LEU A 62 1.72 -2.35 -23.72
N THR A 63 1.72 -2.03 -22.43
CA THR A 63 2.90 -1.53 -21.73
C THR A 63 3.22 -2.41 -20.52
N SER A 64 4.22 -3.27 -20.66
CA SER A 64 4.57 -4.30 -19.68
C SER A 64 5.26 -3.82 -18.39
N GLN A 65 5.26 -2.52 -18.08
CA GLN A 65 6.22 -1.92 -17.13
C GLN A 65 5.63 -1.23 -15.89
N PHE A 66 4.31 -1.26 -15.68
CA PHE A 66 3.71 -0.40 -14.66
C PHE A 66 3.50 -1.09 -13.32
N HIS A 67 4.61 -1.41 -12.65
CA HIS A 67 4.58 -2.03 -11.32
C HIS A 67 4.59 -1.00 -10.18
N ARG A 68 4.83 0.29 -10.48
CA ARG A 68 5.03 1.34 -9.45
C ARG A 68 4.27 2.61 -9.80
N VAL A 69 3.02 2.68 -9.34
CA VAL A 69 2.17 3.88 -9.41
C VAL A 69 2.91 5.13 -8.88
N ALA A 70 3.77 4.94 -7.88
CA ALA A 70 4.54 6.00 -7.25
C ALA A 70 5.61 6.64 -8.15
N ASP A 71 5.98 6.00 -9.27
CA ASP A 71 7.04 6.46 -10.17
C ASP A 71 6.50 6.98 -11.52
N LEU A 72 5.16 7.01 -11.68
CA LEU A 72 4.54 7.50 -12.91
C LEU A 72 4.90 8.97 -13.15
N SER A 73 5.27 9.27 -14.38
CA SER A 73 5.44 10.62 -14.92
C SER A 73 4.13 11.14 -15.53
N GLU A 74 4.06 12.46 -15.74
CA GLU A 74 2.94 13.09 -16.45
C GLU A 74 2.76 12.49 -17.85
N HIS A 75 3.86 12.23 -18.56
CA HIS A 75 3.84 11.60 -19.88
C HIS A 75 3.24 10.19 -19.84
N GLU A 76 3.56 9.39 -18.82
CA GLU A 76 2.98 8.05 -18.66
C GLU A 76 1.49 8.12 -18.28
N LEU A 77 1.07 9.09 -17.48
CA LEU A 77 -0.35 9.33 -17.18
C LEU A 77 -1.13 9.75 -18.43
N ALA A 78 -0.55 10.61 -19.26
CA ALA A 78 -1.14 11.02 -20.53
C ALA A 78 -1.36 9.83 -21.48
N GLN A 79 -0.48 8.81 -21.44
CA GLN A 79 -0.69 7.60 -22.21
C GLN A 79 -2.01 6.92 -21.86
N PHE A 80 -2.49 7.02 -20.62
CA PHE A 80 -3.77 6.48 -20.14
C PHE A 80 -5.00 7.37 -20.41
N GLY A 81 -4.82 8.51 -21.07
CA GLY A 81 -5.90 9.47 -21.30
C GLY A 81 -6.17 10.39 -20.11
N VAL A 82 -5.21 10.51 -19.18
CA VAL A 82 -5.27 11.55 -18.14
C VAL A 82 -4.87 12.88 -18.76
N GLU A 83 -5.76 13.88 -18.69
CA GLU A 83 -5.47 15.23 -19.15
C GLU A 83 -4.36 15.88 -18.32
N SER A 84 -3.57 16.78 -18.91
CA SER A 84 -2.37 17.37 -18.26
C SER A 84 -2.67 17.98 -16.89
N TYR A 85 -3.78 18.71 -16.75
CA TYR A 85 -4.18 19.29 -15.47
C TYR A 85 -4.47 18.22 -14.39
N ASP A 86 -5.18 17.16 -14.76
CA ASP A 86 -5.50 16.07 -13.84
C ASP A 86 -4.29 15.18 -13.55
N ALA A 87 -3.36 15.03 -14.50
CA ALA A 87 -2.10 14.35 -14.30
C ALA A 87 -1.25 15.09 -13.25
N VAL A 88 -1.11 16.41 -13.36
CA VAL A 88 -0.41 17.23 -12.36
C VAL A 88 -1.07 17.10 -10.98
N ARG A 89 -2.41 17.12 -10.91
CA ARG A 89 -3.14 16.93 -9.65
C ARG A 89 -2.88 15.54 -9.05
N ALA A 90 -2.90 14.49 -9.86
CA ALA A 90 -2.61 13.13 -9.41
C ALA A 90 -1.20 13.02 -8.86
N LEU A 91 -0.20 13.57 -9.56
CA LEU A 91 1.19 13.60 -9.12
C LEU A 91 1.36 14.37 -7.80
N ALA A 92 0.61 15.46 -7.60
CA ALA A 92 0.62 16.19 -6.34
C ALA A 92 0.10 15.34 -5.17
N TRP A 93 -1.01 14.61 -5.35
CA TRP A 93 -1.52 13.69 -4.32
C TRP A 93 -0.56 12.53 -4.03
N ILE A 94 0.08 11.99 -5.07
CA ILE A 94 1.11 10.95 -4.93
C ILE A 94 2.30 11.49 -4.12
N GLU A 95 2.77 12.70 -4.41
CA GLU A 95 3.85 13.33 -3.63
C GLU A 95 3.42 13.63 -2.18
N ILE A 96 2.16 14.00 -1.93
CA ILE A 96 1.64 14.12 -0.55
C ILE A 96 1.75 12.77 0.16
N GLY A 97 1.30 11.68 -0.46
CA GLY A 97 1.44 10.33 0.09
C GLY A 97 2.91 9.96 0.38
N ARG A 98 3.81 10.29 -0.55
CA ARG A 98 5.26 10.10 -0.39
C ARG A 98 5.83 10.91 0.77
N ARG A 99 5.38 12.15 0.95
CA ARG A 99 5.77 13.00 2.09
C ARG A 99 5.22 12.47 3.40
N MET A 100 3.99 11.97 3.43
CA MET A 100 3.40 11.35 4.62
C MET A 100 4.20 10.11 5.04
N GLU A 101 4.55 9.24 4.11
CA GLU A 101 5.40 8.07 4.37
C GLU A 101 6.79 8.48 4.87
N ARG A 102 7.42 9.48 4.25
CA ARG A 102 8.70 10.03 4.72
C ARG A 102 8.58 10.68 6.09
N ALA A 103 7.48 11.38 6.36
CA ALA A 103 7.21 12.04 7.64
C ALA A 103 7.01 11.03 8.77
N THR A 104 6.39 9.89 8.49
CA THR A 104 6.31 8.78 9.44
C THR A 104 7.68 8.16 9.71
N ARG A 105 8.59 8.14 8.73
CA ARG A 105 9.97 7.66 8.91
C ARG A 105 10.87 8.68 9.62
N SER A 106 10.62 9.98 9.46
CA SER A 106 11.37 11.05 10.13
C SER A 106 10.97 11.15 11.61
N GLY A 107 11.52 10.24 12.40
CA GLY A 107 11.16 10.05 13.81
C GLY A 107 11.34 8.61 14.27
N ASP A 108 11.47 7.67 13.32
CA ASP A 108 11.82 6.30 13.65
C ASP A 108 13.28 6.25 14.16
N PRO A 109 13.52 5.63 15.32
CA PRO A 109 14.86 5.54 15.88
C PRO A 109 15.77 4.78 14.94
N VAL A 110 17.00 5.28 14.80
CA VAL A 110 18.07 4.58 14.08
C VAL A 110 18.77 3.67 15.09
N ILE A 111 18.87 2.39 14.76
CA ILE A 111 19.63 1.41 15.53
C ILE A 111 20.99 1.23 14.85
N THR A 112 22.02 1.82 15.44
CA THR A 112 23.42 1.66 14.99
C THR A 112 24.18 0.61 15.78
N GLY A 113 23.62 0.16 16.92
CA GLY A 113 24.19 -0.89 17.74
C GLY A 113 23.26 -1.41 18.83
N PRO A 114 23.76 -2.31 19.70
CA PRO A 114 22.96 -2.97 20.72
C PRO A 114 22.31 -2.01 21.74
N ALA A 115 22.96 -0.88 22.05
CA ALA A 115 22.43 0.11 22.99
C ALA A 115 21.15 0.77 22.45
N ASP A 116 21.17 1.22 21.20
CA ASP A 116 20.02 1.84 20.53
C ASP A 116 18.85 0.84 20.43
N ALA A 117 19.15 -0.43 20.12
CA ALA A 117 18.15 -1.50 20.08
C ALA A 117 17.50 -1.72 21.46
N ALA A 118 18.32 -1.72 22.52
CA ALA A 118 17.83 -1.86 23.89
C ALA A 118 16.97 -0.67 24.31
N GLU A 119 17.34 0.57 23.95
CA GLU A 119 16.54 1.77 24.24
C GLU A 119 15.21 1.74 23.49
N PHE A 120 15.23 1.42 22.19
CA PHE A 120 14.04 1.25 21.38
C PHE A 120 13.09 0.22 21.99
N LEU A 121 13.56 -0.99 22.26
CA LEU A 121 12.76 -2.07 22.83
C LEU A 121 12.31 -1.76 24.26
N ARG A 122 13.14 -1.10 25.07
CA ARG A 122 12.75 -0.66 26.42
C ARG A 122 11.55 0.28 26.35
N SER A 123 11.49 1.20 25.39
CA SER A 123 10.32 2.09 25.24
C SER A 123 9.01 1.33 24.98
N LYS A 124 9.08 0.16 24.33
CA LYS A 124 7.91 -0.67 23.96
C LYS A 124 7.56 -1.69 25.04
N LEU A 125 8.57 -2.25 25.71
CA LEU A 125 8.43 -3.41 26.60
C LEU A 125 8.48 -3.04 28.09
N ARG A 126 8.71 -1.77 28.46
CA ARG A 126 8.92 -1.34 29.86
C ARG A 126 7.85 -1.82 30.84
N LEU A 127 6.60 -1.92 30.39
CA LEU A 127 5.46 -2.31 31.22
C LEU A 127 5.01 -3.76 31.01
N GLU A 128 5.65 -4.48 30.09
CA GLU A 128 5.31 -5.86 29.79
C GLU A 128 5.79 -6.77 30.91
N LYS A 129 4.87 -7.62 31.40
CA LYS A 129 5.12 -8.54 32.52
C LYS A 129 5.56 -9.94 32.06
N LYS A 130 5.57 -10.17 30.75
CA LYS A 130 5.92 -11.43 30.12
C LYS A 130 7.13 -11.21 29.22
N GLU A 131 7.96 -12.24 29.10
CA GLU A 131 9.07 -12.22 28.16
C GLU A 131 8.52 -12.17 26.74
N GLN A 132 9.09 -11.32 25.90
CA GLN A 132 8.70 -11.17 24.50
C GLN A 132 9.93 -11.29 23.61
N PHE A 133 9.85 -12.17 22.62
CA PHE A 133 10.83 -12.24 21.54
C PHE A 133 10.35 -11.34 20.41
N VAL A 134 11.11 -10.29 20.13
CA VAL A 134 10.75 -9.23 19.18
C VAL A 134 11.75 -9.23 18.03
N VAL A 135 11.23 -9.23 16.81
CA VAL A 135 12.02 -8.98 15.60
C VAL A 135 11.90 -7.51 15.25
N VAL A 136 13.02 -6.82 15.05
CA VAL A 136 13.08 -5.45 14.58
C VAL A 136 13.67 -5.47 13.16
N LEU A 137 12.92 -4.97 12.19
CA LEU A 137 13.33 -4.89 10.79
C LEU A 137 13.90 -3.50 10.54
N LEU A 138 15.14 -3.45 10.07
CA LEU A 138 15.87 -2.22 9.79
C LEU A 138 16.05 -2.04 8.28
N ASP A 139 16.09 -0.78 7.83
CA ASP A 139 16.56 -0.46 6.48
C ASP A 139 18.11 -0.47 6.42
N ALA A 140 18.66 -0.22 5.23
CA ALA A 140 20.12 -0.18 5.02
C ALA A 140 20.84 0.94 5.81
N LYS A 141 20.11 1.89 6.38
CA LYS A 141 20.62 2.99 7.21
C LYS A 141 20.43 2.72 8.70
N GLY A 142 19.87 1.56 9.07
CA GLY A 142 19.56 1.20 10.45
C GLY A 142 18.25 1.80 10.98
N GLN A 143 17.42 2.42 10.13
CA GLN A 143 16.11 2.96 10.56
C GLN A 143 15.15 1.81 10.81
N VAL A 144 14.42 1.86 11.93
CA VAL A 144 13.38 0.87 12.23
C VAL A 144 12.24 1.00 11.21
N MET A 145 12.09 0.01 10.34
CA MET A 145 10.98 -0.10 9.40
C MET A 145 9.73 -0.71 10.05
N HIS A 146 9.94 -1.67 10.94
CA HIS A 146 8.89 -2.41 11.61
C HIS A 146 9.43 -3.14 12.84
N HIS A 147 8.55 -3.46 13.79
CA HIS A 147 8.86 -4.41 14.86
C HIS A 147 7.64 -5.29 15.12
N SER A 148 7.89 -6.55 15.45
CA SER A 148 6.82 -7.52 15.73
C SER A 148 7.22 -8.48 16.84
N VAL A 149 6.29 -8.73 17.77
CA VAL A 149 6.42 -9.78 18.79
C VAL A 149 6.11 -11.11 18.12
N VAL A 150 7.11 -11.96 17.93
CA VAL A 150 6.93 -13.27 17.29
C VAL A 150 6.79 -14.40 18.30
N HIS A 151 7.14 -14.16 19.57
CA HIS A 151 6.86 -15.07 20.67
C HIS A 151 6.62 -14.30 21.97
N ILE A 152 5.66 -14.76 22.78
CA ILE A 152 5.45 -14.29 24.16
C ILE A 152 5.68 -15.49 25.06
N GLY A 153 6.76 -15.45 25.83
CA GLY A 153 7.08 -16.47 26.81
C GLY A 153 6.05 -16.46 27.95
N THR A 154 5.55 -17.63 28.30
CA THR A 154 5.14 -17.93 29.67
C THR A 154 6.37 -18.55 30.33
N LEU A 155 6.90 -17.89 31.34
CA LEU A 155 8.14 -18.23 32.04
C LEU A 155 8.14 -19.69 32.55
N THR A 156 8.51 -20.66 31.70
CA THR A 156 8.94 -22.02 32.02
C THR A 156 9.32 -22.74 30.71
N MET A 157 10.61 -22.82 30.40
CA MET A 157 11.26 -24.00 29.81
C MET A 157 12.76 -23.71 29.74
N SER A 158 13.49 -24.16 30.76
CA SER A 158 14.92 -24.44 30.64
C SER A 158 15.07 -25.67 29.75
N VAL A 159 15.85 -25.56 28.67
CA VAL A 159 16.42 -26.75 28.01
C VAL A 159 17.87 -26.77 28.43
N GLY A 160 18.16 -27.61 29.43
CA GLY A 160 19.51 -28.01 29.79
C GLY A 160 20.01 -29.11 28.85
#